data_AF-M3BUH3-F1
#
_entry.id   AF-M3BUH3-F1
#
_cell.length_a   1.000
_cell.length_b   1.000
_cell.length_c   1.000
_cell.angle_alpha   90.00
_cell.angle_beta   90.00
_cell.angle_gamma   90.00
#
_symmetry.space_group_name_H-M   'P 1'
#
loop_
_entity.id
_entity.type
_entity.pdbx_description
1 polymer ?
#
loop_
_entity_poly.entity_id
_entity_poly.type
_entity_poly.pdbx_seq_one_letter_code
_entity_poly.pdbx_strand_id
1 'polypeptide(L)'
;MQFTTKAIALCSVLASTTLAADVFSVFLDANGGQIGSTQFSIGNGGCFAVDRASQLSFSQAGSEETANGPYCLFGYQQGACPGDGDASQQFQDVDLRGRAYQLDVGLNGAESYRWETNSCPE
;
A
#
# COMPACT_ATOMS: atom_id res chain seq x y z
N MET A 1 16.53 -47.96 28.60
CA MET A 1 16.12 -47.22 27.38
C MET A 1 16.22 -45.74 27.71
N GLN A 2 17.19 -45.04 27.13
CA GLN A 2 17.48 -43.64 27.43
C GLN A 2 16.76 -42.74 26.42
N PHE A 3 16.13 -41.68 26.93
CA PHE A 3 15.27 -40.76 26.18
C PHE A 3 16.09 -39.87 25.24
N THR A 4 15.72 -39.83 23.97
CA THR A 4 16.33 -38.99 22.94
C THR A 4 15.80 -37.56 23.05
N THR A 5 16.57 -36.65 23.61
CA THR A 5 16.26 -35.21 23.65
C THR A 5 16.55 -34.60 22.27
N LYS A 6 15.50 -34.19 21.53
CA LYS A 6 15.66 -33.40 20.30
C LYS A 6 15.63 -31.91 20.66
N ALA A 7 16.79 -31.26 20.61
CA ALA A 7 16.89 -29.81 20.67
C ALA A 7 16.49 -29.23 19.31
N ILE A 8 15.36 -28.53 19.25
CA ILE A 8 14.97 -27.70 18.11
C ILE A 8 15.64 -26.35 18.34
N ALA A 9 16.80 -26.14 17.71
CA ALA A 9 17.39 -24.81 17.62
C ALA A 9 16.56 -24.00 16.60
N LEU A 10 15.72 -23.09 17.09
CA LEU A 10 15.01 -22.13 16.24
C LEU A 10 16.05 -21.27 15.52
N CYS A 11 15.99 -21.27 14.18
CA CYS A 11 16.74 -20.34 13.35
C CYS A 11 16.30 -18.91 13.68
N SER A 12 17.19 -18.16 14.32
CA SER A 12 17.11 -16.72 14.45
C SER A 12 17.26 -16.09 13.07
N VAL A 13 16.17 -16.07 12.29
CA VAL A 13 16.04 -15.14 11.17
C VAL A 13 15.84 -13.77 11.82
N LEU A 14 16.96 -13.12 12.14
CA LEU A 14 17.03 -11.68 12.25
C LEU A 14 16.60 -11.16 10.88
N ALA A 15 15.29 -10.92 10.72
CA ALA A 15 14.75 -10.11 9.66
C ALA A 15 15.38 -8.74 9.87
N SER A 16 16.52 -8.53 9.23
CA SER A 16 17.09 -7.21 8.99
C SER A 16 16.05 -6.48 8.17
N THR A 17 15.07 -5.86 8.83
CA THR A 17 14.22 -4.85 8.23
C THR A 17 15.15 -3.72 7.86
N THR A 18 15.66 -3.75 6.63
CA THR A 18 16.19 -2.58 5.97
C THR A 18 15.16 -1.49 6.21
N LEU A 19 15.57 -0.43 6.91
CA LEU A 19 14.76 0.76 7.15
C LEU A 19 14.55 1.45 5.80
N ALA A 20 13.69 0.87 4.96
CA ALA A 20 13.15 1.56 3.80
C ALA A 20 12.33 2.72 4.37
N ALA A 21 12.64 3.95 3.97
CA ALA A 21 11.82 5.08 4.37
C ALA A 21 10.36 4.82 3.94
N ASP A 22 9.41 5.07 4.83
CA ASP A 22 8.00 4.78 4.57
C ASP A 22 7.52 5.62 3.38
N VAL A 23 7.12 4.93 2.30
CA VAL A 23 6.43 5.57 1.17
C VAL A 23 4.97 5.74 1.58
N PHE A 24 4.47 6.95 1.44
CA PHE A 24 3.08 7.30 1.72
C PHE A 24 2.31 7.57 0.44
N SER A 25 1.02 7.37 0.53
CA SER A 25 0.05 7.69 -0.49
C SER A 25 -0.91 8.77 0.00
N VAL A 26 -1.27 9.67 -0.91
CA VAL A 26 -2.17 10.79 -0.67
C VAL A 26 -3.25 10.77 -1.73
N PHE A 27 -4.48 10.56 -1.31
CA PHE A 27 -5.64 10.47 -2.20
C PHE A 27 -6.15 11.87 -2.54
N LEU A 28 -6.48 12.06 -3.81
CA LEU A 28 -6.94 13.34 -4.35
C LEU A 28 -8.28 13.16 -5.06
N ASP A 29 -9.07 14.23 -5.09
CA ASP A 29 -10.31 14.31 -5.83
C ASP A 29 -10.09 14.47 -7.35
N ALA A 30 -11.17 14.57 -8.12
CA ALA A 30 -11.10 14.76 -9.57
C ALA A 30 -10.41 16.08 -10.01
N ASN A 31 -10.30 17.07 -9.12
CA ASN A 31 -9.64 18.34 -9.38
C ASN A 31 -8.17 18.37 -8.90
N GLY A 32 -7.68 17.28 -8.31
CA GLY A 32 -6.34 17.18 -7.73
C GLY A 32 -6.23 17.76 -6.32
N GLY A 33 -7.35 18.07 -5.65
CA GLY A 33 -7.38 18.48 -4.26
C GLY A 33 -7.22 17.27 -3.33
N GLN A 34 -6.37 17.38 -2.30
CA GLN A 34 -6.21 16.31 -1.32
C GLN A 34 -7.53 16.04 -0.56
N ILE A 35 -7.88 14.76 -0.46
CA ILE A 35 -9.04 14.30 0.31
C ILE A 35 -8.59 14.05 1.75
N GLY A 36 -9.12 14.85 2.67
CA GLY A 36 -8.72 14.82 4.08
C GLY A 36 -7.28 15.32 4.29
N SER A 37 -6.68 14.93 5.42
CA SER A 37 -5.30 15.31 5.79
C SER A 37 -4.39 14.11 6.07
N THR A 38 -4.92 12.90 5.93
CA THR A 38 -4.22 11.66 6.26
C THR A 38 -3.36 11.22 5.08
N GLN A 39 -2.12 10.86 5.37
CA GLN A 39 -1.24 10.15 4.44
C GLN A 39 -1.23 8.68 4.85
N PHE A 40 -1.36 7.77 3.89
CA PHE A 40 -1.45 6.34 4.16
C PHE A 40 -0.15 5.66 3.77
N SER A 41 0.52 5.03 4.74
CA SER A 41 1.74 4.26 4.46
C SER A 41 1.39 3.07 3.56
N ILE A 42 2.12 2.90 2.46
CA ILE A 42 1.94 1.77 1.54
C ILE A 42 2.35 0.46 2.21
N GLY A 43 3.28 0.51 3.19
CA GLY A 43 3.67 -0.65 3.98
C GLY A 43 2.58 -1.11 4.97
N ASN A 44 1.53 -0.32 5.17
CA ASN A 44 0.42 -0.69 6.03
C ASN A 44 -0.64 -1.47 5.22
N GLY A 45 -0.64 -2.79 5.40
CA GLY A 45 -1.67 -3.68 4.83
C GLY A 45 -3.03 -3.61 5.52
N GLY A 46 -3.21 -2.70 6.48
CA GLY A 46 -4.50 -2.42 7.08
C GLY A 46 -5.45 -1.72 6.10
N CYS A 47 -6.74 -1.97 6.29
CA CYS A 47 -7.77 -1.38 5.46
C CYS A 47 -8.16 0.02 5.96
N PHE A 48 -8.51 0.91 5.04
CA PHE A 48 -8.87 2.27 5.36
C PHE A 48 -9.94 2.82 4.40
N ALA A 49 -10.75 3.77 4.88
CA ALA A 49 -11.81 4.39 4.09
C ALA A 49 -11.35 5.74 3.54
N VAL A 50 -11.65 6.00 2.25
CA VAL A 50 -11.44 7.29 1.60
C VAL A 50 -12.60 7.55 0.65
N ASP A 51 -13.39 8.56 0.94
CA ASP A 51 -14.55 8.87 0.08
C ASP A 51 -14.11 9.59 -1.20
N ARG A 52 -14.60 9.10 -2.34
CA ARG A 52 -14.56 9.80 -3.65
C ARG A 52 -13.16 10.11 -4.17
N ALA A 53 -12.19 9.26 -3.91
CA ALA A 53 -10.88 9.40 -4.53
C ALA A 53 -10.95 9.10 -6.03
N SER A 54 -10.34 9.98 -6.83
CA SER A 54 -10.17 9.77 -8.27
C SER A 54 -8.70 9.73 -8.67
N GLN A 55 -7.83 10.22 -7.80
CA GLN A 55 -6.41 10.36 -8.05
C GLN A 55 -5.61 9.95 -6.81
N LEU A 56 -4.33 9.67 -7.02
CA LEU A 56 -3.37 9.29 -6.00
C LEU A 56 -2.05 10.00 -6.27
N SER A 57 -1.36 10.43 -5.22
CA SER A 57 0.04 10.88 -5.30
C SER A 57 0.86 10.19 -4.23
N PHE A 58 2.18 10.12 -4.46
CA PHE A 58 3.11 9.46 -3.56
C PHE A 58 4.07 10.47 -2.94
N SER A 59 4.48 10.19 -1.72
CA SER A 59 5.47 10.99 -0.98
C SER A 59 6.33 10.08 -0.11
N GLN A 60 7.49 10.58 0.31
CA GLN A 60 8.35 9.92 1.29
C GLN A 60 9.09 11.00 2.07
N ALA A 61 9.46 10.70 3.31
CA ALA A 61 10.46 11.50 4.00
C ALA A 61 11.85 11.16 3.46
N GLY A 62 12.46 12.08 2.70
CA GLY A 62 13.81 11.86 2.15
C GLY A 62 14.09 12.72 0.94
N SER A 63 15.26 12.50 0.33
CA SER A 63 15.68 13.13 -0.93
C SER A 63 15.40 12.27 -2.16
N GLU A 64 14.83 11.07 -1.98
CA GLU A 64 14.48 10.19 -3.09
C GLU A 64 13.37 10.82 -3.92
N GLU A 65 13.53 10.79 -5.24
CA GLU A 65 12.54 11.36 -6.16
C GLU A 65 11.56 10.29 -6.67
N THR A 66 11.91 9.02 -6.53
CA THR A 66 11.16 7.88 -7.08
C THR A 66 11.18 6.70 -6.12
N ALA A 67 10.11 5.91 -6.11
CA ALA A 67 10.06 4.63 -5.42
C ALA A 67 9.70 3.50 -6.39
N ASN A 68 10.51 2.43 -6.38
CA ASN A 68 10.48 1.41 -7.44
C ASN A 68 9.21 0.55 -7.43
N GLY A 69 8.55 0.35 -6.28
CA GLY A 69 7.42 -0.58 -6.18
C GLY A 69 7.83 -2.05 -6.39
N PRO A 70 6.88 -2.95 -6.73
CA PRO A 70 5.48 -2.67 -7.04
C PRO A 70 4.61 -2.42 -5.79
N TYR A 71 3.67 -1.49 -5.92
CA TYR A 71 2.65 -1.18 -4.92
C TYR A 71 1.27 -1.47 -5.51
N CYS A 72 0.47 -2.28 -4.82
CA CYS A 72 -0.84 -2.71 -5.30
C CYS A 72 -1.91 -2.07 -4.44
N LEU A 73 -2.72 -1.20 -5.04
CA LEU A 73 -3.89 -0.64 -4.39
C LEU A 73 -5.10 -1.49 -4.73
N PHE A 74 -5.80 -1.97 -3.72
CA PHE A 74 -7.08 -2.64 -3.86
C PHE A 74 -8.20 -1.69 -3.46
N GLY A 75 -9.26 -1.66 -4.26
CA GLY A 75 -10.48 -0.90 -4.02
C GLY A 75 -11.63 -1.81 -3.67
N TYR A 76 -12.46 -1.34 -2.74
CA TYR A 76 -13.64 -2.04 -2.27
C TYR A 76 -14.83 -1.09 -2.33
N GLN A 77 -15.87 -1.48 -3.06
CA GLN A 77 -17.11 -0.71 -3.18
C GLN A 77 -17.91 -0.67 -1.89
N GLN A 78 -17.68 -1.63 -0.99
CA GLN A 78 -18.25 -1.63 0.36
C GLN A 78 -17.17 -1.20 1.36
N GLY A 79 -17.54 -0.38 2.33
CA GLY A 79 -16.69 -0.07 3.49
C GLY A 79 -16.29 -1.32 4.30
N ALA A 80 -15.19 -1.17 5.06
CA ALA A 80 -14.68 -2.11 6.09
C ALA A 80 -13.85 -3.34 5.62
N CYS A 81 -13.43 -3.40 4.35
CA CYS A 81 -12.54 -4.41 3.72
C CYS A 81 -12.25 -5.71 4.50
N PRO A 82 -12.95 -6.80 4.17
CA PRO A 82 -12.27 -8.06 3.83
C PRO A 82 -12.73 -8.63 2.46
N GLY A 83 -11.88 -9.47 1.85
CA GLY A 83 -12.03 -9.99 0.47
C GLY A 83 -10.83 -9.65 -0.42
N ASP A 84 -10.88 -10.06 -1.69
CA ASP A 84 -9.79 -9.88 -2.68
C ASP A 84 -9.77 -8.48 -3.33
N GLY A 85 -10.76 -7.63 -3.03
CA GLY A 85 -10.96 -6.34 -3.69
C GLY A 85 -11.85 -6.47 -4.92
N ASP A 86 -12.60 -5.41 -5.24
CA ASP A 86 -13.42 -5.33 -6.46
C ASP A 86 -12.59 -4.92 -7.68
N ALA A 87 -11.48 -4.21 -7.43
CA ALA A 87 -10.50 -3.79 -8.42
C ALA A 87 -9.13 -3.62 -7.78
N SER A 88 -8.08 -3.74 -8.60
CA SER A 88 -6.71 -3.45 -8.19
C SER A 88 -5.99 -2.63 -9.25
N GLN A 89 -4.98 -1.88 -8.83
CA GLN A 89 -4.08 -1.16 -9.71
C GLN A 89 -2.67 -1.22 -9.17
N GLN A 90 -1.74 -1.57 -10.05
CA GLN A 90 -0.33 -1.61 -9.77
C GLN A 90 0.32 -0.25 -10.02
N PHE A 91 1.18 0.16 -9.10
CA PHE A 91 2.04 1.31 -9.26
C PHE A 91 3.51 0.85 -9.18
N GLN A 92 4.28 1.23 -10.18
CA GLN A 92 5.71 0.95 -10.30
C GLN A 92 6.43 2.24 -10.68
N ASP A 93 7.67 2.39 -10.21
CA ASP A 93 8.52 3.57 -10.48
C ASP A 93 7.76 4.89 -10.22
N VAL A 94 7.15 4.99 -9.04
CA VAL A 94 6.30 6.13 -8.68
C VAL A 94 7.14 7.35 -8.37
N ASP A 95 6.70 8.53 -8.81
CA ASP A 95 7.32 9.81 -8.51
C ASP A 95 6.85 10.29 -7.12
N LEU A 96 7.82 10.63 -6.28
CA LEU A 96 7.64 11.07 -4.89
C LEU A 96 7.56 12.59 -4.76
N ARG A 97 7.62 13.33 -5.87
CA ARG A 97 7.60 14.80 -5.93
C ARG A 97 6.18 15.35 -6.16
N GLY A 98 5.16 14.53 -5.90
CA GLY A 98 3.76 14.93 -5.95
C GLY A 98 3.10 14.79 -7.32
N ARG A 99 3.64 13.95 -8.21
CA ARG A 99 2.90 13.55 -9.42
C ARG A 99 1.58 12.88 -9.02
N ALA A 100 0.49 13.30 -9.67
CA ALA A 100 -0.81 12.65 -9.56
C ALA A 100 -0.96 11.52 -10.59
N TYR A 101 -1.51 10.41 -10.13
CA TYR A 101 -1.86 9.21 -10.90
C TYR A 101 -3.37 9.06 -10.88
N GLN A 102 -3.98 8.80 -12.03
CA GLN A 102 -5.41 8.54 -12.12
C GLN A 102 -5.69 7.13 -11.61
N LEU A 103 -6.73 7.00 -10.79
CA LEU A 103 -7.24 5.69 -10.38
C LEU A 103 -8.04 5.06 -11.51
N ASP A 104 -7.85 3.76 -11.72
CA ASP A 104 -8.63 2.99 -12.68
C ASP A 104 -10.12 3.01 -12.32
N VAL A 105 -10.98 2.73 -13.30
CA VAL A 105 -12.45 2.89 -13.18
C VAL A 105 -13.03 2.14 -11.98
N GLY A 106 -12.50 0.98 -11.62
CA GLY A 106 -12.96 0.21 -10.45
C GLY A 106 -12.45 0.70 -9.10
N LEU A 107 -11.40 1.52 -9.09
CA LEU A 107 -10.84 2.16 -7.90
C LEU A 107 -11.40 3.56 -7.69
N ASN A 108 -11.77 4.26 -8.77
CA ASN A 108 -12.32 5.60 -8.69
C ASN A 108 -13.65 5.60 -7.93
N GLY A 109 -13.66 6.28 -6.79
CA GLY A 109 -14.82 6.38 -5.92
C GLY A 109 -15.12 5.13 -5.09
N ALA A 110 -14.18 4.19 -4.97
CA ALA A 110 -14.32 3.09 -4.00
C ALA A 110 -14.42 3.65 -2.57
N GLU A 111 -15.17 2.96 -1.70
CA GLU A 111 -15.44 3.39 -0.31
C GLU A 111 -14.25 3.10 0.62
N SER A 112 -13.53 2.01 0.35
CA SER A 112 -12.35 1.64 1.13
C SER A 112 -11.26 1.00 0.29
N TYR A 113 -10.04 1.03 0.83
CA TYR A 113 -8.82 0.63 0.14
C TYR A 113 -7.90 -0.17 1.06
N ARG A 114 -7.03 -0.96 0.42
CA ARG A 114 -5.92 -1.67 1.08
C ARG A 114 -4.68 -1.61 0.20
N TRP A 115 -3.53 -1.39 0.81
CA TRP A 115 -2.24 -1.52 0.14
C TRP A 115 -1.66 -2.92 0.33
N GLU A 116 -1.04 -3.45 -0.71
CA GLU A 116 -0.13 -4.59 -0.60
C GLU A 116 1.18 -4.30 -1.32
N THR A 117 2.27 -4.74 -0.71
CA THR A 117 3.62 -4.62 -1.27
C THR A 117 4.06 -5.98 -1.81
N ASN A 118 4.70 -6.00 -2.98
CA ASN A 118 5.37 -7.15 -3.62
C ASN A 118 4.52 -8.14 -4.44
N SER A 119 3.19 -8.06 -4.46
CA SER A 119 2.37 -8.88 -5.36
C SER A 119 1.01 -8.25 -5.66
N CYS A 120 0.73 -8.01 -6.94
CA CYS A 120 -0.63 -7.74 -7.42
C CYS A 120 -1.16 -9.06 -8.01
N PRO A 121 -2.41 -9.48 -7.78
CA PRO A 121 -2.99 -10.62 -8.47
C PRO A 121 -3.03 -10.34 -9.97
N GLU A 122 -2.69 -11.36 -10.77
CA GLU A 122 -2.75 -11.34 -12.25
C GLU A 122 -4.19 -11.38 -12.76
#